data_AF-A0A929D6S5-F1
#
_entry.id   AF-A0A929D6S5-F1
#
_cell.length_a   1.000
_cell.length_b   1.000
_cell.length_c   1.000
_cell.angle_alpha   90.00
_cell.angle_beta   90.00
_cell.angle_gamma   90.00
#
_symmetry.space_group_name_H-M   'P 1'
#
loop_
_entity.id
_entity.type
_entity.pdbx_description
1 polymer ?
#
loop_
_entity_poly.entity_id
_entity_poly.type
_entity_poly.pdbx_seq_one_letter_code
_entity_poly.pdbx_strand_id
1 'polypeptide(L)' 'MTHEDSLVSEYVRTHPKCADLHGRATQVFPAAGATHIARVLDPFRPFVTHAEGSRKWDVDGNEYI' A
#
# COMPACT_ATOMS: atom_id res chain seq x y z
N MET A 1 -14.15 -7.38 18.77
CA MET A 1 -13.33 -7.41 17.55
C MET A 1 -14.29 -7.19 16.40
N THR A 2 -14.35 -5.97 15.89
CA THR A 2 -15.25 -5.64 14.77
C THR A 2 -14.66 -6.27 13.49
N HIS A 3 -15.50 -6.54 12.50
CA HIS A 3 -15.03 -7.11 11.23
C HIS A 3 -13.97 -6.22 10.53
N GLU A 4 -14.05 -4.90 10.72
CA GLU A 4 -13.07 -3.93 10.20
C GLU A 4 -11.65 -4.18 10.70
N ASP A 5 -11.48 -4.50 11.99
CA ASP A 5 -10.17 -4.80 12.57
C ASP A 5 -9.49 -5.99 11.86
N SER A 6 -10.28 -7.00 11.45
CA SER A 6 -9.74 -8.19 10.78
C SER A 6 -9.27 -7.92 9.36
N LEU A 7 -9.97 -7.07 8.60
CA LEU A 7 -9.59 -6.74 7.23
C LEU A 7 -8.33 -5.89 7.17
N VAL A 8 -8.23 -4.89 8.05
CA VAL A 8 -7.05 -4.03 8.14
C VAL A 8 -5.83 -4.85 8.59
N SER A 9 -6.00 -5.72 9.59
CA SER A 9 -4.93 -6.61 10.05
C SER A 9 -4.42 -7.54 8.95
N GLU A 10 -5.33 -8.14 8.19
CA GLU A 10 -4.98 -9.00 7.05
C GLU A 10 -4.27 -8.22 5.93
N TYR A 11 -4.73 -7.00 5.63
CA TYR A 11 -4.07 -6.11 4.67
C TYR A 11 -2.63 -5.83 5.09
N VAL A 12 -2.41 -5.43 6.34
CA VAL A 12 -1.06 -5.17 6.87
C VAL A 12 -0.19 -6.43 6.83
N ARG A 13 -0.75 -7.59 7.21
CA ARG A 13 -0.03 -8.87 7.22
C ARG A 13 0.41 -9.32 5.83
N THR A 14 -0.36 -8.99 4.80
CA THR A 14 -0.11 -9.40 3.40
C THR A 14 0.68 -8.39 2.58
N HIS A 15 0.93 -7.19 3.12
CA HIS A 15 1.65 -6.11 2.43
C HIS A 15 2.85 -5.57 3.25
N PRO A 16 3.75 -6.42 3.79
CA PRO A 16 4.82 -5.97 4.68
C PRO A 16 5.82 -5.03 4.00
N LYS A 17 6.22 -5.28 2.74
CA LYS A 17 7.17 -4.41 2.05
C LYS A 17 6.52 -3.08 1.64
N CYS A 18 5.23 -3.08 1.33
CA CYS A 18 4.49 -1.82 1.16
C CYS A 18 4.49 -0.98 2.44
N ALA A 19 4.32 -1.61 3.61
CA ALA A 19 4.41 -0.93 4.90
C ALA A 19 5.81 -0.31 5.12
N ASP A 20 6.88 -1.05 4.83
CA ASP A 20 8.25 -0.55 4.93
C ASP A 20 8.50 0.65 4.01
N LEU A 21 8.04 0.57 2.76
CA LEU A 21 8.16 1.67 1.81
C LEU A 21 7.32 2.88 2.21
N HIS A 22 6.13 2.67 2.78
CA HIS A 22 5.32 3.75 3.35
C HIS A 22 6.06 4.45 4.50
N GLY A 23 6.63 3.68 5.43
CA GLY A 23 7.42 4.19 6.54
C GLY A 23 8.60 5.05 6.08
N ARG A 24 9.27 4.66 4.98
CA ARG A 24 10.31 5.47 4.35
C ARG A 24 9.76 6.72 3.67
N ALA A 25 8.64 6.59 2.96
CA ALA A 25 8.05 7.67 2.18
C ALA A 25 7.52 8.81 3.05
N THR A 26 6.94 8.50 4.22
CA THR A 26 6.43 9.51 5.16
C THR A 26 7.52 10.40 5.76
N GLN A 27 8.78 9.96 5.74
CA GLN A 27 9.92 10.76 6.19
C GLN A 27 10.35 11.83 5.18
N VAL A 28 9.95 11.70 3.91
CA VAL A 28 10.50 12.53 2.81
C VAL A 28 9.43 13.23 1.99
N PHE A 29 8.23 12.67 1.89
CA PHE A 29 7.12 13.23 1.11
C PHE A 29 5.97 13.71 2.01
N PRO A 30 5.29 14.80 1.63
CA PRO A 30 4.08 15.26 2.32
C PRO A 30 2.93 14.28 2.11
N ALA A 31 1.72 14.64 2.57
CA ALA A 31 0.49 13.87 2.36
C ALA A 31 0.65 12.38 2.67
N ALA A 32 1.09 12.06 3.90
CA ALA A 32 1.33 10.68 4.35
C ALA A 32 2.22 9.87 3.38
N GLY A 33 3.32 10.46 2.90
CA GLY A 33 4.27 9.78 2.02
C GLY A 33 3.84 9.67 0.56
N ALA A 34 2.92 10.53 0.09
CA ALA A 34 2.46 10.59 -1.29
C ALA A 34 2.78 11.94 -1.95
N THR A 35 3.12 11.93 -3.24
CA THR A 35 3.33 13.15 -4.04
C THR A 35 2.05 13.65 -4.71
N HIS A 36 0.96 12.89 -4.63
CA HIS A 36 -0.34 13.23 -5.17
C HIS A 36 -1.43 12.84 -4.17
N ILE A 37 -2.30 13.78 -3.79
CA ILE A 37 -3.27 13.61 -2.70
C ILE A 37 -4.25 12.45 -2.93
N ALA A 38 -4.63 12.19 -4.19
CA ALA A 38 -5.51 11.07 -4.51
C ALA A 38 -4.87 9.67 -4.28
N ARG A 39 -3.60 9.62 -3.88
CA ARG A 39 -2.89 8.37 -3.53
C ARG A 39 -2.73 8.18 -2.02
N VAL A 40 -3.32 9.06 -1.20
CA VAL A 40 -3.37 8.87 0.25
C VAL A 40 -4.39 7.78 0.58
N LEU A 41 -3.98 6.79 1.37
CA LEU A 41 -4.79 5.65 1.79
C LEU A 41 -4.38 5.22 3.20
N ASP A 42 -5.36 4.80 3.99
CA ASP A 42 -5.19 4.31 5.36
C ASP A 42 -5.41 2.78 5.38
N PRO A 43 -4.49 1.96 5.94
CA PRO A 43 -3.27 2.34 6.66
C PRO A 43 -2.10 2.78 5.76
N PHE A 44 -2.04 2.28 4.53
CA PHE A 44 -1.08 2.69 3.51
C PHE A 44 -1.52 2.14 2.14
N ARG A 45 -0.97 2.68 1.05
CA ARG A 45 -1.27 2.23 -0.32
C ARG A 45 -0.39 1.04 -0.76
N PRO A 46 -0.83 0.24 -1.75
CA PRO A 46 0.06 -0.67 -2.45
C PRO A 46 1.16 0.09 -3.20
N PHE A 47 2.40 -0.39 -3.08
CA PHE A 47 3.54 0.14 -3.84
C PHE A 47 3.78 -0.72 -5.07
N VAL A 48 3.21 -0.31 -6.20
CA VAL A 48 3.26 -1.04 -7.49
C VAL A 48 4.66 -0.99 -8.10
N THR A 49 5.19 -2.16 -8.48
CA THR A 49 6.51 -2.30 -9.12
C THR A 49 6.42 -2.36 -10.64
N HIS A 50 5.44 -3.10 -11.17
CA HIS A 50 5.22 -3.24 -12.60
C HIS A 50 3.74 -3.49 -12.93
N ALA A 51 3.42 -3.32 -14.21
CA ALA A 51 2.10 -3.62 -14.78
C ALA A 51 2.26 -4.19 -16.20
N GLU A 52 1.35 -5.07 -16.59
CA GLU A 52 1.30 -5.72 -17.90
C GLU A 52 -0.17 -5.85 -18.33
N GLY A 53 -0.52 -5.19 -19.43
CA GLY A 53 -1.93 -5.06 -19.84
C GLY A 53 -2.78 -4.40 -18.75
N SER A 54 -3.84 -5.08 -18.31
CA SER A 54 -4.70 -4.62 -17.21
C SER A 54 -4.21 -5.04 -15.82
N ARG A 55 -3.11 -5.81 -15.72
CA ARG A 55 -2.66 -6.37 -14.44
C ARG A 55 -1.53 -5.52 -13.85
N LYS A 56 -1.50 -5.40 -12.53
CA LYS A 56 -0.44 -4.71 -11.78
C LYS A 56 0.00 -5.55 -10.57
N TRP A 57 1.27 -5.41 -10.20
CA TRP A 57 1.84 -6.12 -9.05
C TRP A 57 2.48 -5.14 -8.09
N ASP A 58 2.19 -5.29 -6.80
CA ASP A 58 2.90 -4.55 -5.76
C ASP A 58 4.30 -5.13 -5.49
N VAL A 59 5.02 -4.50 -4.56
CA VAL A 59 6.36 -4.93 -4.14
C VAL A 59 6.34 -6.23 -3.31
N ASP A 60 5.19 -6.59 -2.78
CA ASP A 60 4.95 -7.84 -2.06
C ASP A 60 4.62 -9.01 -3.01
N GLY A 61 4.28 -8.70 -4.28
CA GLY A 61 3.94 -9.67 -5.32
C GLY A 61 2.42 -9.88 -5.47
N ASN A 62 1.59 -9.10 -4.78
CA ASN A 62 0.14 -9.18 -4.91
C ASN A 62 -0.29 -8.65 -6.29
N GLU A 63 -1.09 -9.45 -7.00
CA GLU A 63 -1.62 -9.10 -8.32
C GLU A 63 -3.02 -8.46 -8.21
N TYR A 64 -3.26 -7.44 -9.03
CA TYR A 64 -4.55 -6.77 -9.16
C TYR A 64 -4.93 -6.62 -10.64
N ILE A 65 -6.24 -6.59 -10.93
CA ILE A 65 -6.83 -6.33 -12.25
C ILE A 65 -7.53 -4.95 -12.22
#